data_AF-A0A955X6I8-F1
#
_entry.id   AF-A0A955X6I8-F1
#
_cell.length_a   1.000
_cell.length_b   1.000
_cell.length_c   1.000
_cell.angle_alpha   90.00
_cell.angle_beta   90.00
_cell.angle_gamma   90.00
#
_symmetry.space_group_name_H-M   'P 1'
#
loop_
_entity.id
_entity.type
_entity.pdbx_description
1 polymer ?
#
loop_
_entity_poly.entity_id
_entity_poly.type
_entity_poly.pdbx_seq_one_letter_code
_entity_poly.pdbx_strand_id
1 'polypeptide(L)'
;MGRVDTPEPKLCARCGRSFAWRKRWARTWDQVRYCSDACRRARLTPTDQALEQAILQLLAARPAGGSICPSEAARAVYAGDDDGWRALMEPARQAARRLVAAGRLEITQRGRVVNASIAKGPIRLRLCRRSAPLP
;
A
#
# COMPACT_ATOMS: atom_id res chain seq x y z
N MET A 1 10.24 9.88 35.82
CA MET A 1 9.28 9.99 34.69
C MET A 1 9.60 8.90 33.68
N GLY A 2 8.93 7.75 33.75
CA GLY A 2 9.20 6.64 32.82
C GLY A 2 8.59 6.94 31.45
N ARG A 3 9.41 6.99 30.40
CA ARG A 3 8.92 7.00 29.01
C ARG A 3 8.12 5.72 28.81
N VAL A 4 6.84 5.84 28.49
CA VAL A 4 6.07 4.69 28.02
C VAL A 4 6.52 4.47 26.59
N ASP A 5 7.47 3.56 26.39
CA ASP A 5 7.98 3.18 25.08
C ASP A 5 6.82 2.56 24.28
N THR A 6 6.16 3.40 23.48
CA THR A 6 5.13 2.92 22.55
C THR A 6 5.87 2.26 21.41
N PRO A 7 5.62 0.97 21.13
CA PRO A 7 6.37 0.26 20.12
C PRO A 7 6.05 0.80 18.72
N GLU A 8 7.02 0.65 17.82
CA GLU A 8 6.94 1.24 16.48
C GLU A 8 5.71 0.75 15.70
N PRO A 9 5.10 1.60 14.85
CA PRO A 9 3.96 1.20 14.02
C PRO A 9 4.30 0.04 13.10
N LYS A 10 3.37 -0.91 12.98
CA LYS A 10 3.48 -2.06 12.06
C LYS A 10 2.67 -1.82 10.79
N LEU A 11 2.99 -2.55 9.73
CA LEU A 11 2.24 -2.53 8.47
C LEU A 11 1.28 -3.72 8.41
N CYS A 12 0.02 -3.47 8.05
CA CYS A 12 -0.99 -4.50 7.97
C CYS A 12 -0.70 -5.45 6.80
N ALA A 13 -0.56 -6.75 7.08
CA ALA A 13 -0.28 -7.75 6.05
C ALA A 13 -1.39 -7.88 4.98
N ARG A 14 -2.61 -7.38 5.23
CA ARG A 14 -3.72 -7.44 4.28
C ARG A 14 -3.90 -6.18 3.42
N CYS A 15 -3.87 -5.01 4.04
CA CYS A 15 -4.17 -3.74 3.36
C CYS A 15 -2.97 -2.82 3.21
N GLY A 16 -1.80 -3.19 3.75
CA GLY A 16 -0.55 -2.40 3.69
C GLY A 16 -0.56 -1.12 4.54
N ARG A 17 -1.66 -0.81 5.24
CA ARG A 17 -1.76 0.40 6.08
C ARG A 17 -0.91 0.24 7.35
N SER A 18 -0.15 1.27 7.68
CA SER A 18 0.49 1.41 8.99
C SER A 18 -0.53 1.54 10.12
N PHE A 19 -0.29 0.86 11.23
CA PHE A 19 -1.12 0.91 12.41
C PHE A 19 -0.25 0.93 13.67
N ALA A 20 -0.63 1.78 14.61
CA ALA A 20 0.06 1.92 15.89
C ALA A 20 -0.46 0.90 16.91
N TRP A 21 0.34 0.68 17.96
CA TRP A 21 -0.02 -0.12 19.13
C TRP A 21 -1.35 0.34 19.75
N ARG A 22 -2.07 -0.61 20.36
CA ARG A 22 -3.32 -0.36 21.09
C ARG A 22 -3.30 -1.17 22.38
N LYS A 23 -3.92 -0.66 23.45
CA LYS A 23 -3.99 -1.32 24.77
C LYS A 23 -4.42 -2.79 24.70
N ARG A 24 -5.36 -3.13 23.80
CA ARG A 24 -5.82 -4.52 23.58
C ARG A 24 -4.75 -5.50 23.10
N TRP A 25 -3.60 -4.99 22.63
CA TRP A 25 -2.47 -5.76 22.10
C TRP A 25 -1.27 -5.77 23.05
N ALA A 26 -1.43 -5.31 24.29
CA ALA A 26 -0.34 -5.19 25.26
C ALA A 26 0.50 -6.47 25.42
N ARG A 27 -0.12 -7.65 25.32
CA ARG A 27 0.55 -8.94 25.54
C ARG A 27 0.95 -9.69 24.27
N THR A 28 0.52 -9.21 23.10
CA THR A 28 0.63 -9.96 21.84
C THR A 28 1.09 -9.12 20.66
N TRP A 29 1.56 -7.88 20.90
CA TRP A 29 1.93 -6.93 19.84
C TRP A 29 2.84 -7.54 18.79
N ASP A 30 3.84 -8.33 19.19
CA ASP A 30 4.79 -9.00 18.30
C ASP A 30 4.13 -9.90 17.27
N GLN A 31 3.02 -10.56 17.66
CA GLN A 31 2.26 -11.46 16.80
C GLN A 31 1.15 -10.74 16.00
N VAL A 32 0.83 -9.47 16.29
CA VAL A 32 -0.22 -8.73 15.58
C VAL A 32 0.26 -8.35 14.18
N ARG A 33 -0.41 -8.91 13.16
CA ARG A 33 -0.12 -8.68 11.73
C ARG A 33 -1.16 -7.81 11.00
N TYR A 34 -2.30 -7.52 11.64
CA TYR A 34 -3.45 -6.88 10.98
C TYR A 34 -3.96 -5.67 11.77
N CYS A 35 -4.33 -4.60 11.06
CA CYS A 35 -4.82 -3.37 11.69
C CYS A 35 -6.24 -3.50 12.30
N SER A 36 -7.02 -4.49 11.86
CA SER A 36 -8.42 -4.69 12.29
C SER A 36 -8.85 -6.14 12.13
N ASP A 37 -9.95 -6.51 12.80
CA ASP A 37 -10.57 -7.83 12.68
C ASP A 37 -11.06 -8.12 11.27
N ALA A 38 -11.56 -7.11 10.56
CA ALA A 38 -11.93 -7.22 9.15
C ALA A 38 -10.72 -7.61 8.28
N CYS A 39 -9.56 -6.94 8.46
CA CYS A 39 -8.33 -7.30 7.75
C CYS A 39 -7.78 -8.67 8.16
N ARG A 40 -7.99 -9.08 9.41
CA ARG A 40 -7.58 -10.41 9.90
C ARG A 40 -8.40 -11.53 9.26
N ARG A 41 -9.70 -11.31 9.04
CA ARG A 41 -10.61 -12.28 8.42
C ARG A 41 -10.55 -12.28 6.90
N ALA A 42 -10.20 -11.15 6.28
CA ALA A 42 -10.08 -11.03 4.84
C ALA A 42 -8.79 -11.66 4.32
N ARG A 43 -8.88 -12.46 3.24
CA ARG A 43 -7.73 -12.98 2.49
C ARG A 43 -7.43 -12.09 1.28
N LEU A 44 -6.18 -12.09 0.81
CA LEU A 44 -5.83 -11.50 -0.48
C LEU A 44 -6.56 -12.26 -1.59
N THR A 45 -7.22 -11.55 -2.49
CA THR A 45 -7.93 -12.15 -3.63
C THR A 45 -7.03 -12.19 -4.87
N PRO A 46 -7.38 -12.97 -5.90
CA PRO A 46 -6.69 -12.89 -7.19
C PRO A 46 -6.68 -11.47 -7.77
N THR A 47 -7.75 -10.70 -7.55
CA THR A 47 -7.82 -9.29 -7.97
C THR A 47 -6.79 -8.42 -7.25
N ASP A 48 -6.55 -8.63 -5.95
CA ASP A 48 -5.49 -7.92 -5.22
C ASP A 48 -4.11 -8.17 -5.82
N GLN A 49 -3.82 -9.43 -6.17
CA GLN A 49 -2.54 -9.84 -6.77
C GLN A 49 -2.39 -9.27 -8.18
N ALA A 50 -3.47 -9.33 -8.99
CA ALA A 50 -3.50 -8.73 -10.32
C ALA A 50 -3.26 -7.22 -10.27
N LEU A 51 -3.82 -6.51 -9.28
CA LEU A 51 -3.59 -5.08 -9.09
C LEU A 51 -2.14 -4.77 -8.73
N GLU A 52 -1.51 -5.57 -7.87
CA GLU A 52 -0.08 -5.40 -7.56
C GLU A 52 0.81 -5.61 -8.80
N GLN A 53 0.54 -6.67 -9.55
CA GLN A 53 1.25 -6.98 -10.79
C GLN A 53 1.06 -5.87 -11.82
N ALA A 54 -0.18 -5.42 -12.04
CA ALA A 54 -0.50 -4.34 -12.97
C ALA A 54 0.22 -3.03 -12.59
N ILE A 55 0.26 -2.66 -11.30
CA ILE A 55 1.00 -1.48 -10.84
C ILE A 55 2.48 -1.60 -11.22
N LEU A 56 3.11 -2.75 -10.94
CA LEU A 56 4.53 -2.97 -11.23
C LEU A 56 4.81 -2.97 -12.73
N GLN A 57 3.98 -3.64 -13.53
CA GLN A 57 4.11 -3.69 -14.99
C GLN A 57 3.94 -2.30 -15.63
N LEU A 58 2.91 -1.56 -15.22
CA LEU A 58 2.67 -0.21 -15.72
C LEU A 58 3.83 0.71 -15.38
N LEU A 59 4.37 0.63 -14.16
CA LEU A 59 5.54 1.43 -13.77
C LEU A 59 6.82 1.01 -14.48
N ALA A 60 7.03 -0.27 -14.75
CA ALA A 60 8.16 -0.77 -15.51
C ALA A 60 8.13 -0.30 -16.98
N ALA A 61 6.93 -0.14 -17.56
CA ALA A 61 6.74 0.40 -18.89
C ALA A 61 6.91 1.93 -18.99
N ARG A 62 7.02 2.65 -17.86
CA ARG A 62 7.25 4.10 -17.88
C ARG A 62 8.75 4.42 -18.03
N PRO A 63 9.10 5.55 -18.67
CA PRO A 63 10.46 6.08 -18.64
C PRO A 63 10.98 6.24 -17.20
N ALA A 64 12.30 6.24 -17.01
CA ALA A 64 12.92 6.32 -15.69
C ALA A 64 12.37 7.49 -14.86
N GLY A 65 11.85 7.19 -13.66
CA GLY A 65 11.23 8.18 -12.78
C GLY A 65 9.77 8.54 -13.11
N GLY A 66 9.17 7.86 -14.09
CA GLY A 66 7.75 7.94 -14.40
C GLY A 66 6.86 7.56 -13.22
N SER A 67 5.61 8.00 -13.28
CA SER A 67 4.60 7.70 -12.26
C SER A 67 3.31 7.26 -12.91
N ILE A 68 2.48 6.53 -12.15
CA ILE A 68 1.10 6.20 -12.52
C ILE A 68 0.14 6.66 -11.41
N CYS A 69 -1.16 6.70 -11.65
CA CYS A 69 -2.16 6.78 -10.60
C CYS A 69 -2.84 5.41 -10.35
N PRO A 70 -3.48 5.19 -9.19
CA PRO A 70 -4.17 3.93 -8.89
C PRO A 70 -5.27 3.56 -9.88
N SER A 71 -5.91 4.54 -10.52
CA SER A 71 -6.96 4.28 -11.52
C SER A 71 -6.42 3.64 -12.80
N GLU A 72 -5.15 3.87 -13.16
CA GLU A 72 -4.52 3.19 -14.31
C GLU A 72 -4.43 1.68 -14.06
N ALA A 73 -4.00 1.27 -12.86
CA ALA A 73 -3.96 -0.13 -12.48
C ALA A 73 -5.37 -0.75 -12.36
N ALA A 74 -6.32 0.01 -11.80
CA ALA A 74 -7.71 -0.43 -11.71
C ALA A 74 -8.32 -0.70 -13.10
N ARG A 75 -8.11 0.20 -14.06
CA ARG A 75 -8.56 0.03 -15.45
C ARG A 75 -7.87 -1.13 -16.16
N ALA A 76 -6.58 -1.36 -15.88
CA ALA A 76 -5.84 -2.46 -16.48
C ALA A 76 -6.31 -3.85 -16.00
N VAL A 77 -6.82 -3.95 -14.76
CA VAL A 77 -7.30 -5.22 -14.18
C VAL A 77 -8.80 -5.44 -14.42
N TYR A 78 -9.57 -4.38 -14.62
CA TYR A 78 -10.99 -4.48 -14.87
C TYR A 78 -11.25 -5.02 -16.29
N ALA A 79 -12.00 -6.11 -16.39
CA ALA A 79 -12.28 -6.79 -17.66
C ALA A 79 -13.53 -6.27 -18.40
N GLY A 80 -14.36 -5.47 -17.73
CA GLY A 80 -15.55 -4.87 -18.35
C GLY A 80 -15.20 -3.62 -19.16
N ASP A 81 -16.12 -3.21 -20.01
CA ASP A 81 -16.06 -2.02 -20.86
C ASP A 81 -16.73 -0.78 -20.23
N ASP A 82 -17.30 -0.93 -19.03
CA ASP A 82 -17.96 0.13 -18.27
C ASP A 82 -17.07 0.76 -17.18
N ASP A 83 -17.66 1.64 -16.37
CA ASP A 83 -17.00 2.35 -15.26
C ASP A 83 -16.84 1.52 -13.96
N GLY A 84 -17.04 0.20 -14.01
CA GLY A 84 -16.93 -0.74 -12.90
C GLY A 84 -15.53 -0.80 -12.28
N TRP A 85 -14.50 -0.38 -13.02
CA TRP A 85 -13.14 -0.19 -12.50
C TRP A 85 -13.09 0.73 -11.27
N ARG A 86 -14.08 1.63 -11.08
CA ARG A 86 -14.17 2.52 -9.92
C ARG A 86 -14.31 1.74 -8.61
N ALA A 87 -14.94 0.57 -8.62
CA ALA A 87 -15.03 -0.31 -7.45
C ALA A 87 -13.65 -0.86 -7.03
N LEU A 88 -12.70 -0.92 -7.96
CA LEU A 88 -11.32 -1.36 -7.70
C LEU A 88 -10.42 -0.24 -7.16
N MET A 89 -10.91 0.98 -6.96
CA MET A 89 -10.07 2.08 -6.48
C MET A 89 -9.46 1.84 -5.09
N GLU A 90 -10.26 1.42 -4.11
CA GLU A 90 -9.73 1.12 -2.78
C GLU A 90 -8.83 -0.13 -2.79
N PRO A 91 -9.19 -1.24 -3.46
CA PRO A 91 -8.27 -2.34 -3.72
C PRO A 91 -6.94 -1.91 -4.35
N ALA A 92 -6.96 -1.03 -5.36
CA ALA A 92 -5.75 -0.52 -6.01
C ALA A 92 -4.89 0.32 -5.05
N ARG A 93 -5.52 1.12 -4.19
CA ARG A 93 -4.80 1.84 -3.12
C ARG A 93 -4.20 0.88 -2.10
N GLN A 94 -4.89 -0.20 -1.73
CA GLN A 94 -4.34 -1.21 -0.82
C GLN A 94 -3.16 -1.96 -1.45
N ALA A 95 -3.25 -2.33 -2.74
CA ALA A 95 -2.13 -2.89 -3.50
C ALA A 95 -0.91 -1.95 -3.49
N ALA A 96 -1.11 -0.66 -3.78
CA ALA A 96 -0.05 0.33 -3.69
C ALA A 96 0.58 0.40 -2.28
N ARG A 97 -0.23 0.40 -1.21
CA ARG A 97 0.28 0.39 0.17
C ARG A 97 1.08 -0.87 0.48
N ARG A 98 0.67 -2.04 -0.01
CA ARG A 98 1.41 -3.30 0.18
C ARG A 98 2.76 -3.27 -0.54
N LEU A 99 2.81 -2.69 -1.74
CA LEU A 99 4.06 -2.51 -2.48
C LEU A 99 4.99 -1.48 -1.81
N VAL A 100 4.46 -0.43 -1.19
CA VAL A 100 5.23 0.47 -0.30
C VAL A 100 5.77 -0.29 0.90
N ALA A 101 4.94 -1.11 1.54
CA ALA A 101 5.34 -1.95 2.67
C ALA A 101 6.45 -2.94 2.31
N ALA A 102 6.47 -3.42 1.07
CA ALA A 102 7.52 -4.27 0.52
C ALA A 102 8.76 -3.49 0.04
N GLY A 103 8.83 -2.17 0.25
CA GLY A 103 9.95 -1.32 -0.18
C GLY A 103 10.08 -1.17 -1.70
N ARG A 104 9.03 -1.52 -2.45
CA ARG A 104 9.06 -1.55 -3.92
C ARG A 104 8.66 -0.23 -4.56
N LEU A 105 7.77 0.51 -3.90
CA LEU A 105 7.17 1.75 -4.39
C LEU A 105 7.17 2.84 -3.34
N GLU A 106 7.06 4.08 -3.81
CA GLU A 106 6.70 5.24 -3.01
C GLU A 106 5.40 5.85 -3.53
N ILE A 107 4.59 6.37 -2.61
CA ILE A 107 3.40 7.16 -2.95
C ILE A 107 3.77 8.63 -2.82
N THR A 108 3.45 9.39 -3.85
CA THR A 108 3.71 10.82 -3.92
C THR A 108 2.43 11.62 -4.17
N GLN A 109 2.39 12.84 -3.65
CA GLN A 109 1.33 13.81 -3.90
C GLN A 109 1.99 15.17 -4.10
N ARG A 110 1.64 15.86 -5.20
CA ARG A 110 2.29 17.12 -5.60
C ARG A 110 3.83 17.00 -5.62
N GLY A 111 4.35 15.88 -6.14
CA GLY A 111 5.79 15.61 -6.28
C GLY A 111 6.51 15.17 -5.00
N ARG A 112 5.88 15.22 -3.82
CA ARG A 112 6.48 14.84 -2.54
C ARG A 112 6.04 13.45 -2.11
N VAL A 113 6.95 12.66 -1.53
CA VAL A 113 6.61 11.37 -0.89
C VAL A 113 5.67 11.64 0.29
N VAL A 114 4.58 10.89 0.35
CA VAL A 114 3.56 11.01 1.40
C VAL A 114 3.30 9.67 2.07
N ASN A 115 2.80 9.72 3.30
CA ASN A 115 2.44 8.52 4.03
C ASN A 115 1.26 7.78 3.37
N ALA A 116 1.53 6.57 2.90
CA ALA A 116 0.59 5.70 2.18
C ALA A 116 -0.66 5.34 3.00
N SER A 117 -0.60 5.41 4.32
CA SER A 117 -1.71 5.08 5.21
C SER A 117 -2.79 6.15 5.26
N ILE A 118 -2.38 7.42 5.18
CA ILE A 118 -3.23 8.58 5.45
C ILE A 118 -3.46 9.47 4.23
N ALA A 119 -2.71 9.29 3.14
CA ALA A 119 -2.86 10.07 1.93
C ALA A 119 -4.31 10.01 1.40
N LYS A 120 -4.92 11.19 1.24
CA LYS A 120 -6.29 11.38 0.72
C LYS A 120 -6.22 12.09 -0.63
N GLY A 121 -7.17 11.78 -1.51
CA GLY A 121 -7.27 12.40 -2.82
C GLY A 121 -6.27 11.84 -3.85
N PRO A 122 -5.99 12.57 -4.93
CA PRO A 122 -5.14 12.11 -6.03
C PRO A 122 -3.72 11.82 -5.56
N ILE A 123 -3.26 10.60 -5.80
CA ILE A 123 -1.91 10.14 -5.49
C ILE A 123 -1.23 9.62 -6.75
N ARG A 124 0.10 9.68 -6.77
CA ARG A 124 0.94 9.12 -7.82
C ARG A 124 1.83 8.04 -7.22
N LEU A 125 1.99 6.94 -7.94
CA LEU A 125 2.84 5.81 -7.57
C LEU A 125 4.14 5.93 -8.36
N ARG A 126 5.28 5.68 -7.72
CA ARG A 126 6.61 5.65 -8.34
C ARG A 126 7.38 4.44 -7.82
N LEU A 127 8.24 3.85 -8.65
CA LEU A 127 9.20 2.86 -8.16
C LEU A 127 10.14 3.53 -7.16
N CYS A 128 10.40 2.87 -6.03
CA CYS A 128 11.51 3.28 -5.18
C CYS A 128 12.76 3.26 -6.07
N ARG A 129 13.45 4.39 -6.17
CA ARG A 129 14.83 4.34 -6.67
C ARG A 129 15.55 3.43 -5.70
N ARG A 130 16.11 2.32 -6.20
CA ARG A 130 17.01 1.49 -5.39
C ARG A 130 18.03 2.43 -4.76
N SER A 131 17.89 2.71 -3.48
CA SER A 131 19.05 3.02 -2.66
C SER A 131 19.91 1.78 -2.78
N ALA A 132 21.11 1.89 -3.35
CA ALA A 132 22.11 0.87 -3.10
C ALA A 132 22.15 0.61 -1.58
N PRO A 133 22.31 -0.64 -1.12
CA PRO A 133 22.53 -0.86 0.30
C PRO A 133 23.67 0.06 0.76
N LEU A 134 23.43 0.84 1.80
CA LEU A 134 24.48 1.60 2.48
C LEU A 134 25.56 0.60 2.92
N PRO A 135 26.86 0.90 2.73
CA PRO A 135 27.95 0.01 3.15
C PRO A 135 27.94 -0.24 4.65
#